data_AF-A0A1W9YPX9-F1
#
_entry.id   AF-A0A1W9YPX9-F1
#
_cell.length_a   1.000
_cell.length_b   1.000
_cell.length_c   1.000
_cell.angle_alpha   90.00
_cell.angle_beta   90.00
_cell.angle_gamma   90.00
#
_symmetry.space_group_name_H-M   'P 1'
#
loop_
_entity.id
_entity.type
_entity.pdbx_description
1 polymer ?
#
loop_
_entity_poly.entity_id
_entity_poly.type
_entity_poly.pdbx_seq_one_letter_code
_entity_poly.pdbx_strand_id
1 'polypeptide(L)'
;KNGFEADLALRDQENAQKLVKGQIDLWASGDPAGRYLAKQEGVSGLQTVLRFNEAKLYLALNKDTPDEVVERLQKALEQMRQE
;
A
#
# COMPACT_ATOMS: atom_id res chain seq x y z
N LYS A 1 4.16 -20.42 -17.23
CA LYS A 1 3.01 -19.50 -17.44
C LYS A 1 2.17 -19.61 -16.18
N ASN A 2 2.26 -18.59 -15.36
CA ASN A 2 2.07 -18.67 -13.91
C ASN A 2 0.58 -18.62 -13.58
N GLY A 3 0.14 -19.33 -12.53
CA GLY A 3 -1.25 -19.67 -12.24
C GLY A 3 -2.23 -18.54 -11.89
N PHE A 4 -1.97 -17.30 -12.32
CA PHE A 4 -2.87 -16.16 -12.19
C PHE A 4 -2.94 -15.38 -13.51
N GLU A 5 -4.14 -14.94 -13.87
CA GLU A 5 -4.36 -13.99 -14.97
C GLU A 5 -4.42 -12.57 -14.38
N ALA A 6 -3.59 -11.66 -14.92
CA ALA A 6 -3.52 -10.30 -14.42
C ALA A 6 -4.52 -9.40 -15.16
N ASP A 7 -5.44 -8.80 -14.41
CA ASP A 7 -6.29 -7.69 -14.88
C ASP A 7 -5.70 -6.37 -14.35
N LEU A 8 -5.49 -5.40 -15.26
CA LEU A 8 -4.95 -4.08 -14.93
C LEU A 8 -6.09 -3.08 -14.75
N ALA A 9 -6.05 -2.33 -13.66
CA ALA A 9 -6.95 -1.20 -13.43
C ALA A 9 -6.18 0.12 -13.52
N LEU A 10 -6.82 1.15 -14.08
CA LEU A 10 -6.24 2.50 -14.13
C LEU A 10 -6.23 3.17 -12.75
N ARG A 11 -7.18 2.81 -11.88
CA ARG A 11 -7.30 3.31 -10.51
C ARG A 11 -7.40 2.15 -9.55
N ASP A 12 -6.52 2.10 -8.57
CA ASP A 12 -6.43 0.95 -7.67
C ASP A 12 -7.70 0.76 -6.84
N GLN A 13 -8.40 1.84 -6.48
CA GLN A 13 -9.66 1.75 -5.72
C GLN A 13 -10.78 1.00 -6.48
N GLU A 14 -10.77 0.97 -7.81
CA GLU A 14 -11.78 0.24 -8.59
C GLU A 14 -11.72 -1.27 -8.33
N ASN A 15 -10.53 -1.78 -7.97
CA ASN A 15 -10.32 -3.19 -7.69
C ASN A 15 -11.14 -3.67 -6.47
N ALA A 16 -11.44 -2.79 -5.51
CA ALA A 16 -12.30 -3.12 -4.38
C ALA A 16 -13.71 -3.51 -4.86
N GLN A 17 -14.27 -2.76 -5.81
CA GLN A 17 -15.59 -3.05 -6.38
C GLN A 17 -15.56 -4.24 -7.35
N LYS A 18 -14.48 -4.41 -8.13
CA LYS A 18 -14.29 -5.60 -8.98
C LYS A 18 -14.30 -6.88 -8.15
N LEU A 19 -13.63 -6.87 -6.99
CA LEU A 19 -13.58 -8.01 -6.07
C LEU A 19 -14.96 -8.33 -5.49
N VAL A 20 -15.70 -7.32 -5.03
CA VAL A 20 -17.07 -7.51 -4.50
C VAL A 20 -18.03 -8.02 -5.58
N LYS A 21 -17.85 -7.60 -6.84
CA LYS A 21 -18.64 -8.05 -7.99
C LYS A 21 -18.21 -9.41 -8.55
N GLY A 22 -17.16 -10.03 -8.01
CA GLY A 22 -16.62 -11.30 -8.50
C GLY A 22 -15.97 -11.22 -9.88
N GLN A 23 -15.53 -10.04 -10.30
CA GLN A 23 -14.83 -9.83 -11.58
C GLN A 23 -13.35 -10.20 -11.48
N ILE A 24 -12.79 -10.16 -10.26
CA ILE A 24 -11.47 -10.66 -9.91
C ILE A 24 -11.60 -11.47 -8.63
N ASP A 25 -10.79 -12.52 -8.48
CA ASP A 25 -10.76 -13.35 -7.27
C ASP A 25 -9.83 -12.77 -6.20
N LEU A 26 -8.80 -12.03 -6.63
CA LEU A 26 -7.75 -11.49 -5.79
C LEU A 26 -7.41 -10.06 -6.21
N TRP A 27 -7.13 -9.23 -5.21
CA TRP A 27 -6.60 -7.89 -5.41
C TRP A 27 -5.24 -7.77 -4.71
N ALA A 28 -4.19 -7.58 -5.51
CA ALA A 28 -2.85 -7.33 -5.01
C ALA A 28 -2.70 -5.83 -4.70
N SER A 29 -2.62 -5.48 -3.42
CA SER A 29 -2.44 -4.11 -2.96
C SER A 29 -1.45 -4.04 -1.79
N GLY A 30 -0.87 -2.86 -1.56
CA GLY A 30 -0.13 -2.55 -0.35
C GLY A 30 -1.05 -2.45 0.88
N ASP A 31 -0.56 -2.86 2.03
CA ASP A 31 -1.20 -2.72 3.35
C ASP A 31 -0.46 -1.62 4.12
N PRO A 32 -1.10 -0.52 4.60
CA PRO A 32 -2.56 -0.33 4.76
C PRO A 32 -3.30 0.34 3.60
N ALA A 33 -2.61 0.76 2.54
CA ALA A 33 -3.17 1.59 1.46
C ALA A 33 -4.44 1.00 0.82
N GLY A 34 -4.43 -0.30 0.48
CA GLY A 34 -5.57 -0.98 -0.14
C GLY A 34 -6.80 -1.02 0.76
N ARG A 35 -6.62 -1.25 2.07
CA ARG A 35 -7.72 -1.22 3.04
C ARG A 35 -8.32 0.18 3.16
N TYR A 36 -7.47 1.21 3.11
CA TYR A 36 -7.93 2.60 3.12
C TYR A 36 -8.77 2.92 1.87
N LEU A 37 -8.27 2.57 0.68
CA LEU A 37 -8.99 2.77 -0.58
C LEU A 37 -10.32 2.00 -0.61
N ALA A 38 -10.32 0.74 -0.16
CA ALA A 38 -11.55 -0.06 -0.05
C ALA A 38 -12.62 0.64 0.79
N LYS A 39 -12.22 1.22 1.94
CA LYS A 39 -13.14 1.94 2.82
C LYS A 39 -13.73 3.18 2.14
N GLN A 40 -12.96 3.90 1.32
CA GLN A 40 -13.47 5.04 0.54
C GLN A 40 -14.53 4.62 -0.47
N GLU A 41 -14.42 3.40 -1.02
CA GLU A 41 -15.40 2.79 -1.92
C GLU A 41 -16.54 2.06 -1.19
N GLY A 42 -16.64 2.20 0.15
CA GLY A 42 -17.66 1.55 0.97
C GLY A 42 -17.46 0.04 1.17
N VAL A 43 -16.31 -0.51 0.79
CA VAL A 43 -15.96 -1.92 0.94
C VAL A 43 -15.23 -2.15 2.26
N SER A 44 -15.67 -3.16 3.01
CA SER A 44 -15.07 -3.56 4.28
C SER A 44 -15.00 -5.09 4.39
N GLY A 45 -14.37 -5.61 5.45
CA GLY A 45 -14.28 -7.06 5.66
C GLY A 45 -13.30 -7.80 4.75
N LEU A 46 -12.42 -7.09 4.03
CA LEU A 46 -11.37 -7.70 3.21
C LEU A 46 -10.41 -8.54 4.05
N GLN A 47 -10.12 -9.75 3.57
CA GLN A 47 -9.20 -10.69 4.19
C GLN A 47 -7.88 -10.76 3.41
N THR A 48 -6.77 -10.76 4.13
CA THR A 48 -5.45 -11.01 3.53
C THR A 48 -5.27 -12.52 3.38
N VAL A 49 -5.22 -13.01 2.14
CA VAL A 49 -5.06 -14.44 1.84
C VAL A 49 -3.64 -14.82 1.42
N LEU A 50 -2.82 -13.84 1.03
CA LEU A 50 -1.43 -14.05 0.65
C LEU A 50 -0.59 -12.79 0.94
N ARG A 51 0.60 -12.97 1.52
CA ARG A 51 1.65 -11.96 1.61
C ARG A 51 2.89 -12.52 0.92
N PHE A 52 3.27 -11.96 -0.21
CA PHE A 52 4.38 -12.45 -1.03
C PHE A 52 5.55 -11.46 -1.11
N ASN A 53 5.39 -10.24 -0.60
CA ASN A 53 6.46 -9.26 -0.49
C ASN A 53 6.26 -8.39 0.76
N GLU A 54 7.36 -8.04 1.40
CA GLU A 54 7.40 -7.10 2.52
C GLU A 54 8.50 -6.08 2.28
N ALA A 55 8.13 -4.81 2.30
CA ALA A 55 9.05 -3.71 2.13
C ALA A 55 8.91 -2.75 3.31
N LYS A 56 10.05 -2.30 3.84
CA LYS A 56 10.08 -1.22 4.81
C LYS A 56 9.86 0.10 4.09
N LEU A 57 8.93 0.92 4.59
CA LEU A 57 8.69 2.26 4.08
C LEU A 57 9.68 3.24 4.70
N TYR A 58 10.24 4.11 3.86
CA TYR A 58 11.18 5.16 4.24
C TYR A 58 10.79 6.47 3.56
N LEU A 59 11.27 7.58 4.11
CA LEU A 59 11.15 8.87 3.46
C LEU A 59 12.13 8.94 2.28
N ALA A 60 11.61 9.10 1.07
CA ALA A 60 12.42 9.35 -0.10
C ALA A 60 12.79 10.84 -0.15
N LEU A 61 14.10 11.13 -0.10
CA LEU A 61 14.64 12.49 -0.12
C LEU A 61 15.40 12.73 -1.42
N ASN A 62 15.37 13.98 -1.91
CA ASN A 62 16.24 14.39 -3.01
C ASN A 62 17.71 14.23 -2.57
N LYS A 63 18.59 13.76 -3.47
CA LYS A 63 20.02 13.58 -3.17
C LYS A 63 20.76 14.86 -2.76
N ASP A 64 20.25 16.01 -3.18
CA ASP A 64 20.80 17.34 -2.87
C ASP A 64 20.20 17.93 -1.57
N THR A 65 19.37 17.17 -0.85
CA THR A 65 18.81 17.60 0.45
C THR A 65 19.96 17.70 1.46
N PRO A 66 20.17 18.85 2.13
CA PRO A 66 21.26 19.00 3.08
C PRO A 66 21.16 17.99 4.23
N ASP A 67 22.30 17.45 4.66
CA ASP A 67 22.38 16.42 5.71
C ASP A 67 21.68 16.88 7.01
N GLU A 68 21.80 18.15 7.37
CA GLU A 68 21.12 18.71 8.56
C GLU A 68 19.58 18.55 8.51
N VAL A 69 18.99 18.59 7.31
CA VAL A 69 17.54 18.40 7.12
C VAL A 69 17.22 16.91 7.21
N VAL A 70 18.05 16.06 6.61
CA VAL A 70 17.92 14.59 6.67
C VAL A 70 17.96 14.11 8.13
N GLU A 71 18.93 14.57 8.91
CA GLU A 71 19.11 14.19 10.31
C GLU A 71 17.92 14.63 11.18
N ARG A 72 17.43 15.85 10.98
CA ARG A 72 16.25 16.34 11.70
C ARG A 72 15.00 15.51 11.41
N LEU A 73 14.78 15.15 10.14
CA LEU A 73 13.67 14.29 9.74
C LEU A 73 13.80 12.88 10.31
N GLN A 74 15.02 12.31 10.27
CA GLN A 74 15.29 10.99 10.84
C GLN A 74 15.05 10.97 12.36
N LYS A 75 15.47 12.00 13.09
CA LYS A 75 15.24 12.12 14.52
C LYS A 75 13.76 12.24 14.86
N ALA A 76 13.00 13.04 14.10
CA ALA A 76 11.56 13.17 14.30
C ALA A 76 10.82 11.84 14.04
N LEU A 77 11.20 11.12 12.98
CA LEU A 77 10.64 9.80 12.67
C LEU A 77 10.92 8.78 13.79
N GLU A 78 12.13 8.80 14.34
CA GLU A 78 12.50 7.90 15.43
C GLU A 78 11.73 8.20 16.72
N GLN A 79 11.52 9.48 17.04
CA GLN A 79 10.69 9.87 18.18
C GLN A 79 9.25 9.34 18.05
N MET A 80 8.63 9.48 16.88
CA MET A 80 7.26 8.98 16.64
C MET A 80 7.15 7.45 16.73
N ARG A 81 8.24 6.70 16.54
CA ARG A 81 8.25 5.23 16.65
C ARG A 81 8.35 4.71 18.07
N GLN A 82 8.81 5.57 18.99
CA GLN A 82 8.96 5.24 20.40
C GLN A 82 7.69 5.54 21.21
N GLU A 83 6.71 6.21 20.58
CA GLU A 83 5.34 6.45 21.10
C GLU A 83 4.42 5.28 20.78
#